data_AF-A0A9P7AQR1-F1
#
_entry.id   AF-A0A9P7AQR1-F1
#
_cell.length_a   1.000
_cell.length_b   1.000
_cell.length_c   1.000
_cell.angle_alpha   90.00
_cell.angle_beta   90.00
_cell.angle_gamma   90.00
#
_symmetry.space_group_name_H-M   'P 1'
#
loop_
_entity.id
_entity.type
_entity.pdbx_description
1 polymer ?
#
loop_
_entity_poly.entity_id
_entity_poly.type
_entity_poly.pdbx_seq_one_letter_code
_entity_poly.pdbx_strand_id
1 'polypeptide(L)'
;MNYYESHIHQLPVELLQHIFSLIVNDISDCPSIFKSINHRISGNFSSPPLVFTRVCRHWRIIAQSTPGLWSRIQVMLSGGDESLQPFLPCLLQYWLACSGGQPLTLRI
;
A
#
# COMPACT_ATOMS: atom_id res chain seq x y z
N MET A 1 13.36 -34.08 5.11
CA MET A 1 13.22 -33.28 3.88
C MET A 1 13.51 -31.84 4.29
N ASN A 2 14.73 -31.35 4.04
CA ASN A 2 15.18 -30.05 4.52
C ASN A 2 14.60 -28.96 3.61
N TYR A 3 13.53 -28.32 4.03
CA TYR A 3 13.06 -27.10 3.39
C TYR A 3 14.11 -26.02 3.68
N TYR A 4 14.95 -25.72 2.69
CA TYR A 4 15.74 -24.49 2.73
C TYR A 4 14.75 -23.33 2.80
N GLU A 5 14.80 -22.55 3.89
CA GLU A 5 14.07 -21.29 3.93
C GLU A 5 14.57 -20.41 2.80
N SER A 6 13.63 -19.77 2.09
CA SER A 6 13.97 -18.80 1.06
C SER A 6 14.90 -17.74 1.64
N HIS A 7 15.94 -17.33 0.90
CA HIS A 7 16.89 -16.28 1.30
C HIS A 7 16.20 -14.99 1.74
N ILE A 8 14.99 -14.75 1.26
CA ILE A 8 14.18 -13.58 1.63
C ILE A 8 13.75 -13.58 3.10
N HIS A 9 13.76 -14.73 3.79
CA HIS A 9 13.45 -14.86 5.22
C HIS A 9 14.70 -14.73 6.11
N GLN A 10 15.90 -14.70 5.52
CA GLN A 10 17.15 -14.54 6.26
C GLN A 10 17.47 -13.08 6.55
N LEU A 11 16.83 -12.15 5.84
CA LEU A 11 16.98 -10.72 6.10
C LEU A 11 16.23 -10.36 7.40
N PRO A 12 16.89 -9.71 8.37
CA PRO A 12 16.21 -9.15 9.54
C PRO A 12 15.04 -8.27 9.12
N VAL A 13 13.94 -8.38 9.87
CA VAL A 13 12.69 -7.64 9.56
C VAL A 13 12.92 -6.14 9.51
N GLU A 14 13.83 -5.62 10.32
CA GLU A 14 14.20 -4.21 10.40
C GLU A 14 14.82 -3.72 9.10
N LEU A 15 15.66 -4.54 8.46
CA LEU A 15 16.27 -4.19 7.17
C LEU A 15 15.24 -4.24 6.06
N LEU A 16 14.31 -5.21 6.09
CA LEU A 16 13.25 -5.28 5.11
C LEU A 16 12.28 -4.10 5.23
N GLN A 17 11.92 -3.70 6.46
CA GLN A 17 11.15 -2.48 6.73
C GLN A 17 11.88 -1.21 6.26
N HIS A 18 13.19 -1.15 6.48
CA HIS A 18 14.01 -0.04 5.99
C HIS A 18 13.99 0.05 4.46
N ILE A 19 14.16 -1.08 3.75
CA ILE A 19 14.05 -1.14 2.29
C ILE A 19 12.66 -0.66 1.82
N PHE A 20 11.58 -1.13 2.46
CA PHE A 20 10.23 -0.68 2.10
C PHE A 20 10.06 0.83 2.29
N SER A 21 10.62 1.36 3.38
CA SER A 21 10.56 2.79 3.70
C SER A 21 11.33 3.62 2.68
N LEU A 22 12.52 3.18 2.28
CA LEU A 22 13.30 3.82 1.22
C LEU A 22 12.51 3.86 -0.09
N ILE A 23 11.92 2.72 -0.49
CA ILE A 23 11.13 2.64 -1.73
C ILE A 23 9.90 3.56 -1.67
N VAL A 24 9.16 3.61 -0.56
CA VAL A 24 7.97 4.49 -0.44
C VAL A 24 8.36 5.97 -0.45
N ASN A 25 9.48 6.33 0.16
CA ASN A 25 9.93 7.71 0.28
C ASN A 25 10.60 8.24 -1.00
N ASP A 26 11.20 7.37 -1.82
CA ASP A 26 11.81 7.72 -3.10
C ASP A 26 10.79 8.14 -4.17
N ILE A 27 9.54 7.68 -4.05
CA ILE A 27 8.47 8.07 -4.97
C ILE A 27 8.13 9.55 -4.74
N SER A 28 8.66 10.40 -5.62
CA SER A 28 8.54 11.86 -5.58
C SER A 28 7.07 12.30 -5.69
N ASP A 29 6.28 11.56 -6.46
CA ASP A 29 4.83 11.68 -6.50
C ASP A 29 4.19 10.68 -5.53
N CYS A 30 3.14 11.08 -4.81
CA CYS A 30 2.34 10.06 -4.12
C CYS A 30 1.80 9.12 -5.20
N PRO A 31 2.03 7.79 -5.12
CA PRO A 31 1.53 6.89 -6.15
C PRO A 31 0.03 7.12 -6.25
N SER A 32 -0.49 7.36 -7.46
CA SER A 32 -1.94 7.45 -7.67
C SER A 32 -2.51 6.06 -7.50
N ILE A 33 -2.78 5.72 -6.25
CA ILE A 33 -3.17 4.39 -5.83
C ILE A 33 -4.54 4.09 -6.40
N PHE A 34 -5.38 5.11 -6.49
CA PHE A 34 -6.73 5.02 -7.01
C PHE A 34 -6.89 5.97 -8.18
N LYS A 35 -7.36 5.43 -9.29
CA LYS A 35 -7.89 6.21 -10.40
C LYS A 35 -9.34 5.82 -10.60
N SER A 36 -10.23 6.80 -10.47
CA SER A 36 -11.60 6.68 -10.96
C SER A 36 -11.63 7.18 -12.40
N ILE A 37 -11.87 6.30 -13.36
CA ILE A 37 -12.06 6.66 -14.78
C ILE A 37 -13.39 6.05 -15.24
N ASN A 38 -14.30 6.86 -15.78
CA ASN A 38 -15.61 6.42 -16.27
C ASN A 38 -16.36 5.52 -15.26
N HIS A 39 -16.45 5.95 -14.00
CA HIS A 39 -17.09 5.23 -12.89
C HIS A 39 -16.44 3.88 -12.50
N ARG A 40 -15.26 3.57 -13.03
CA ARG A 40 -14.46 2.41 -12.62
C ARG A 40 -13.32 2.85 -11.73
N ILE A 41 -13.27 2.30 -10.52
CA ILE A 41 -12.15 2.49 -9.61
C ILE A 41 -11.11 1.40 -9.91
N SER A 42 -9.91 1.82 -10.33
CA SER A 42 -8.77 0.94 -10.47
C SER A 42 -7.75 1.23 -9.37
N GLY A 43 -7.35 0.17 -8.66
CA GLY A 43 -6.23 0.21 -7.72
C GLY A 43 -4.91 -0.09 -8.41
N ASN A 44 -3.90 0.77 -8.30
CA ASN A 44 -2.54 0.45 -8.72
C ASN A 44 -1.84 -0.40 -7.66
N PHE A 45 -2.12 -1.71 -7.69
CA PHE A 45 -1.51 -2.68 -6.78
C PHE A 45 -0.03 -2.95 -7.06
N SER A 46 0.54 -2.37 -8.12
CA SER A 46 1.98 -2.42 -8.42
C SER A 46 2.73 -1.26 -7.78
N SER A 47 2.02 -0.28 -7.24
CA SER A 47 2.61 0.80 -6.47
C SER A 47 2.80 0.42 -5.00
N PRO A 48 3.90 0.87 -4.36
CA PRO A 48 4.06 0.83 -2.91
C PRO A 48 2.98 1.65 -2.17
N PRO A 49 2.63 1.27 -0.94
CA PRO A 49 2.93 0.01 -0.24
C PRO A 49 2.21 -1.25 -0.75
N LEU A 50 1.21 -1.14 -1.64
CA LEU A 50 0.38 -2.30 -2.04
C LEU A 50 1.18 -3.43 -2.66
N VAL A 51 2.21 -3.13 -3.47
CA VAL A 51 3.05 -4.16 -4.11
C VAL A 51 3.71 -5.11 -3.11
N PHE A 52 4.11 -4.60 -1.94
CA PHE A 52 4.75 -5.41 -0.89
C PHE A 52 3.79 -6.48 -0.34
N THR A 53 2.48 -6.19 -0.31
CA THR A 53 1.45 -7.13 0.16
C THR A 53 1.22 -8.32 -0.77
N ARG A 54 1.77 -8.28 -1.99
CA ARG A 54 1.54 -9.27 -3.05
C ARG A 54 2.73 -10.18 -3.36
N VAL A 55 3.91 -9.90 -2.81
CA VAL A 55 5.13 -10.68 -3.06
C VAL A 55 5.06 -12.05 -2.36
N CYS A 56 4.96 -12.07 -1.04
CA CYS A 56 4.82 -13.29 -0.25
C CYS A 56 4.10 -13.00 1.08
N ARG A 57 3.76 -14.05 1.85
CA ARG A 57 3.10 -13.90 3.15
C ARG A 57 3.94 -13.07 4.14
N HIS A 58 5.25 -13.28 4.16
CA HIS A 58 6.17 -12.57 5.05
C HIS A 58 6.18 -11.05 4.77
N TRP A 59 6.32 -10.66 3.51
CA TRP A 59 6.29 -9.26 3.10
C TRP A 59 4.95 -8.59 3.39
N ARG A 60 3.84 -9.32 3.21
CA ARG A 60 2.51 -8.81 3.55
C ARG A 60 2.38 -8.48 5.04
N ILE A 61 2.81 -9.38 5.91
CA ILE A 61 2.75 -9.17 7.37
C ILE A 61 3.55 -7.92 7.72
N ILE A 62 4.78 -7.83 7.23
CA ILE A 62 5.68 -6.70 7.52
C ILE A 62 5.11 -5.38 6.99
N ALA A 63 4.62 -5.37 5.76
CA ALA A 63 4.03 -4.17 5.17
C ALA A 63 2.82 -3.69 5.99
N GLN A 64 1.91 -4.60 6.37
CA GLN A 64 0.73 -4.29 7.18
C GLN A 64 1.10 -3.82 8.60
N SER A 65 2.16 -4.38 9.20
CA SER A 65 2.62 -4.03 10.55
C SER A 65 3.56 -2.82 10.59
N THR A 66 3.75 -2.10 9.49
CA THR A 66 4.63 -0.93 9.41
C THR A 66 3.82 0.32 9.03
N PRO A 67 3.21 1.00 10.03
CA PRO A 67 2.26 2.09 9.78
C PRO A 67 2.79 3.24 8.92
N GLY A 68 4.09 3.55 9.04
CA GLY A 68 4.73 4.61 8.27
C GLY A 68 4.62 4.43 6.75
N LEU A 69 4.54 3.18 6.26
CA LEU A 69 4.38 2.89 4.82
C LEU A 69 3.02 3.33 4.27
N TRP A 70 2.01 3.44 5.14
CA TRP A 70 0.63 3.78 4.80
C TRP A 70 0.29 5.23 5.17
N SER A 71 1.27 6.03 5.58
CA SER A 71 1.06 7.43 5.98
C SER A 71 0.69 8.38 4.84
N ARG A 72 0.78 7.95 3.57
CA ARG A 72 0.52 8.77 2.38
C ARG A 72 -0.42 8.04 1.42
N ILE A 73 -1.47 8.71 0.96
CA ILE A 73 -2.42 8.17 -0.02
C ILE A 73 -2.82 9.26 -1.03
N GLN A 74 -2.88 8.91 -2.31
CA GLN A 74 -3.41 9.77 -3.36
C GLN A 74 -4.58 9.11 -4.07
N VAL A 75 -5.70 9.83 -4.15
CA VAL A 75 -6.96 9.40 -4.75
C VAL A 75 -7.28 10.33 -5.92
N MET A 76 -7.11 9.86 -7.17
CA MET A 76 -7.52 10.64 -8.33
C MET A 76 -8.99 10.39 -8.65
N LEU A 77 -9.80 11.44 -8.47
CA LEU A 77 -11.22 11.44 -8.80
C LEU A 77 -11.44 12.18 -10.13
N SER A 78 -11.73 11.47 -11.22
CA SER A 78 -12.22 12.10 -12.45
C SER A 78 -13.75 12.13 -12.42
N GLY A 79 -14.33 13.32 -12.56
CA GLY A 79 -15.71 13.67 -12.22
C GLY A 79 -16.82 12.88 -12.91
N GLY A 80 -18.00 12.94 -12.28
CA GLY A 80 -19.23 12.26 -12.67
C GLY A 80 -19.82 11.58 -11.44
N ASP A 81 -20.58 12.35 -10.66
CA ASP A 81 -21.36 11.84 -9.52
C ASP A 81 -22.20 10.64 -9.98
N GLU A 82 -21.88 9.46 -9.46
CA GLU A 82 -22.78 8.31 -9.29
C GLU A 82 -21.98 7.15 -8.68
N SER A 83 -22.19 6.93 -7.38
CA SER A 83 -21.70 5.79 -6.58
C SER A 83 -20.23 5.42 -6.82
N LEU A 84 -19.32 5.97 -6.00
CA LEU A 84 -18.02 5.33 -5.77
C LEU A 84 -18.31 3.88 -5.39
N GLN A 85 -17.97 2.93 -6.28
CA GLN A 85 -18.21 1.51 -6.07
C GLN A 85 -17.75 1.09 -4.66
N PRO A 86 -18.40 0.07 -4.03
CA PRO A 86 -18.10 -0.35 -2.65
C PRO A 86 -16.62 -0.67 -2.40
N PHE A 87 -15.87 -0.91 -3.48
CA PHE A 87 -14.43 -1.12 -3.48
C PHE A 87 -13.61 0.03 -2.86
N LEU A 88 -13.91 1.31 -3.17
CA LEU A 88 -13.10 2.42 -2.65
C LEU A 88 -13.25 2.60 -1.12
N PRO A 89 -14.47 2.59 -0.54
CA PRO A 89 -14.62 2.59 0.92
C PRO A 89 -13.89 1.45 1.61
N CYS A 90 -14.01 0.21 1.12
CA CYS A 90 -13.31 -0.94 1.73
C CYS A 90 -11.79 -0.78 1.69
N LEU A 91 -11.27 -0.25 0.60
CA LEU A 91 -9.84 -0.09 0.43
C LEU A 91 -9.27 1.09 1.22
N LEU A 92 -10.02 2.19 1.33
CA LEU A 92 -9.70 3.29 2.25
C LEU A 92 -9.72 2.82 3.71
N GLN A 93 -10.71 2.01 4.11
CA GLN A 93 -10.74 1.41 5.45
C GLN A 93 -9.52 0.53 5.70
N TYR A 94 -9.15 -0.31 4.73
CA TYR A 94 -7.92 -1.12 4.83
C TYR A 94 -6.68 -0.23 4.96
N TRP A 95 -6.60 0.87 4.19
CA TRP A 95 -5.51 1.83 4.27
C TRP A 95 -5.38 2.46 5.66
N LEU A 96 -6.52 2.93 6.20
CA LEU A 96 -6.61 3.54 7.53
C LEU A 96 -6.24 2.55 8.64
N ALA A 97 -6.69 1.30 8.52
CA ALA A 97 -6.31 0.24 9.46
C ALA A 97 -4.79 0.01 9.48
N CYS A 98 -4.15 0.03 8.31
CA CYS A 98 -2.70 -0.14 8.21
C CYS A 98 -1.91 1.09 8.67
N SER A 99 -2.42 2.31 8.46
CA SER A 99 -1.76 3.54 8.93
C SER A 99 -1.75 3.70 10.44
N GLY A 100 -2.60 2.95 11.16
CA GLY A 100 -2.67 2.96 12.62
C GLY A 100 -2.84 4.38 13.17
N GLY A 101 -2.03 4.75 14.17
CA GLY A 101 -2.04 6.08 14.78
C GLY A 101 -1.13 7.12 14.11
N GLN A 102 -0.51 6.82 12.95
CA GLN A 102 0.36 7.78 12.28
C GLN A 102 -0.43 8.86 11.53
N PRO A 103 0.07 10.10 11.45
CA PRO A 103 -0.57 11.15 10.64
C PRO A 103 -0.71 10.70 9.18
N LEU A 104 -1.93 10.80 8.64
CA LEU A 104 -2.23 10.47 7.26
C LEU A 104 -2.19 11.72 6.39
N THR A 105 -1.38 11.70 5.33
CA THR A 105 -1.38 12.70 4.27
C THR A 105 -2.26 12.21 3.12
N LEU A 106 -3.41 12.87 2.94
CA LEU A 106 -4.34 12.61 1.84
C LEU A 106 -4.14 13.65 0.72
N ARG A 107 -3.94 13.17 -0.52
CA ARG A 107 -3.98 14.00 -1.74
C ARG A 107 -5.16 13.58 -2.61
N ILE A 108 -5.93 14.55 -3.09
CA ILE A 108 -7.11 14.36 -3.94
C ILE A 108 -6.86 15.04 -5.29
#